data_AF-A0A534YWV9-F1
#
_entry.id   AF-A0A534YWV9-F1
#
_cell.length_a   1.000
_cell.length_b   1.000
_cell.length_c   1.000
_cell.angle_alpha   90.00
_cell.angle_beta   90.00
_cell.angle_gamma   90.00
#
_symmetry.space_group_name_H-M   'P 1'
#
loop_
_entity.id
_entity.type
_entity.pdbx_description
1 polymer ?
#
loop_
_entity_poly.entity_id
_entity_poly.type
_entity_poly.pdbx_seq_one_letter_code
_entity_poly.pdbx_strand_id
1 'polypeptide(L)'
;MLRIDQGTANLATPLQVLLKQITTSLTQQGLLVTSVAVSELYAEETVWALRDVPNNPVPDTLAVVLRDVSASRAGTLPTTCPTDALLNEGAALWAWTYAGRVRPFTPGPGALMVILIDAGARPHPLSDCRADDFSNADPVRWARLDRILRIRQTLFLMLATSENGDLTALRQRCAAIPGFPLAALDVLAPSSMGFFDPWAAQMNARKPDLASRIDLCDALGSGASALWGDIAKRWYQVLETLR
;
A
#
# COMPACT_ATOMS: atom_id res chain seq x y z
N MET A 1 -0.54 -1.63 -6.38
CA MET A 1 -1.15 -0.31 -6.12
C MET A 1 -0.68 0.16 -4.78
N LEU A 2 -0.13 1.37 -4.69
CA LEU A 2 0.31 1.98 -3.44
C LEU A 2 -0.62 3.13 -3.08
N ARG A 3 -1.03 3.24 -1.81
CA ARG A 3 -1.81 4.37 -1.33
C ARG A 3 -1.07 5.10 -0.23
N ILE A 4 -0.96 6.42 -0.31
CA ILE A 4 -0.13 7.25 0.58
C ILE A 4 -1.01 8.30 1.28
N ASP A 5 -0.75 8.50 2.58
CA ASP A 5 -1.34 9.54 3.42
C ASP A 5 -0.86 10.97 3.08
N GLN A 6 -1.73 11.95 3.29
CA GLN A 6 -1.55 13.35 2.90
C GLN A 6 -0.57 14.06 3.84
N GLY A 7 0.56 14.55 3.30
CA GLY A 7 1.48 15.43 4.05
C GLY A 7 2.89 14.88 4.30
N THR A 8 3.36 13.92 3.51
CA THR A 8 4.61 13.20 3.82
C THR A 8 5.76 13.48 2.83
N ALA A 9 6.07 14.75 2.58
CA ALA A 9 7.30 15.12 1.87
C ALA A 9 8.56 14.44 2.46
N ASN A 10 8.56 14.22 3.78
CA ASN A 10 9.60 13.51 4.52
C ASN A 10 9.58 11.97 4.32
N LEU A 11 8.47 11.38 3.86
CA LEU A 11 8.39 9.95 3.51
C LEU A 11 8.64 9.69 2.02
N ALA A 12 8.57 10.70 1.16
CA ALA A 12 8.65 10.50 -0.29
C ALA A 12 9.86 9.64 -0.74
N THR A 13 11.07 9.94 -0.25
CA THR A 13 12.26 9.11 -0.54
C THR A 13 12.17 7.72 0.10
N PRO A 14 11.88 7.58 1.41
CA PRO A 14 11.66 6.28 2.02
C PRO A 14 10.62 5.40 1.28
N LEU A 15 9.51 5.96 0.82
CA LEU A 15 8.47 5.22 0.08
C LEU A 15 8.92 4.78 -1.31
N GLN A 16 9.69 5.61 -2.01
CA GLN A 16 10.33 5.20 -3.26
C GLN A 16 11.29 4.02 -3.03
N VAL A 17 12.11 4.08 -1.98
CA VAL A 17 13.04 3.00 -1.62
C VAL A 17 12.27 1.72 -1.28
N LEU A 18 11.22 1.83 -0.45
CA LEU A 18 10.33 0.73 -0.10
C LEU A 18 9.71 0.08 -1.34
N LEU A 19 9.18 0.87 -2.27
CA LEU A 19 8.64 0.36 -3.53
C LEU A 19 9.70 -0.39 -4.34
N LYS A 20 10.92 0.16 -4.47
CA LYS A 20 12.04 -0.53 -5.14
C LYS A 20 12.40 -1.85 -4.46
N GLN A 21 12.39 -1.91 -3.13
CA GLN A 21 12.69 -3.13 -2.39
C GLN A 21 11.61 -4.20 -2.60
N ILE A 22 10.33 -3.82 -2.55
CA ILE A 22 9.22 -4.75 -2.78
C ILE A 22 9.26 -5.28 -4.22
N THR A 23 9.41 -4.41 -5.23
CA THR A 23 9.47 -4.86 -6.63
C THR A 23 10.67 -5.77 -6.88
N THR A 24 11.84 -5.42 -6.34
CA THR A 24 13.04 -6.26 -6.41
C THR A 24 12.82 -7.62 -5.77
N SER A 25 12.22 -7.67 -4.58
CA SER A 25 11.95 -8.93 -3.86
C SER A 25 10.99 -9.82 -4.64
N LEU A 26 9.94 -9.25 -5.24
CA LEU A 26 9.00 -9.99 -6.10
C LEU A 26 9.72 -10.58 -7.32
N THR A 27 10.53 -9.79 -8.01
CA THR A 27 11.29 -10.24 -9.18
C THR A 27 12.32 -11.32 -8.84
N GLN A 28 13.01 -11.21 -7.70
CA GLN A 28 13.95 -12.23 -7.23
C GLN A 28 13.26 -13.58 -6.94
N GLN A 29 11.97 -13.59 -6.59
CA GLN A 29 11.18 -14.81 -6.39
C GLN A 29 10.55 -15.34 -7.69
N GLY A 30 10.85 -14.74 -8.84
CA GLY A 30 10.34 -15.19 -10.15
C GLY A 30 8.98 -14.59 -10.54
N LEU A 31 8.50 -13.56 -9.83
CA LEU A 31 7.31 -12.81 -10.24
C LEU A 31 7.66 -11.66 -11.18
N LEU A 32 6.91 -11.54 -12.27
CA LEU A 32 7.03 -10.41 -13.18
C LEU A 32 6.15 -9.25 -12.69
N VAL A 33 6.78 -8.20 -12.16
CA VAL A 33 6.10 -6.93 -11.89
C VAL A 33 5.92 -6.22 -13.23
N THR A 34 4.68 -6.07 -13.70
CA THR A 34 4.37 -5.47 -15.01
C THR A 34 4.03 -3.98 -14.92
N SER A 35 3.50 -3.53 -13.78
CA SER A 35 3.11 -2.16 -13.54
C SER A 35 3.13 -1.80 -12.06
N VAL A 36 3.30 -0.51 -11.80
CA VAL A 36 3.13 0.10 -10.48
C VAL A 36 2.24 1.33 -10.65
N ALA A 37 1.30 1.50 -9.73
CA ALA A 37 0.40 2.64 -9.69
C ALA A 37 0.29 3.11 -8.24
N VAL A 38 0.27 4.43 -8.07
CA VAL A 38 0.19 5.11 -6.78
C VAL A 38 -1.04 6.03 -6.82
N SER A 39 -1.87 5.94 -5.79
CA SER A 39 -2.96 6.87 -5.52
C SER A 39 -2.89 7.42 -4.11
N GLU A 40 -3.70 8.43 -3.81
CA GLU A 40 -3.89 8.89 -2.43
C GLU A 40 -4.70 7.88 -1.62
N LEU A 41 -4.47 7.77 -0.30
CA LEU A 41 -5.18 6.84 0.59
C LEU A 41 -6.62 7.27 0.93
N TYR A 42 -6.87 8.58 0.98
CA TYR A 42 -8.16 9.13 1.42
C TYR A 42 -8.97 9.78 0.29
N ALA A 43 -8.40 9.87 -0.91
CA ALA A 43 -9.03 10.46 -2.09
C ALA A 43 -8.92 9.52 -3.30
N GLU A 44 -9.86 9.66 -4.23
CA GLU A 44 -9.85 8.97 -5.53
C GLU A 44 -8.95 9.74 -6.50
N GLU A 45 -7.65 9.73 -6.21
CA GLU A 45 -6.69 10.50 -6.97
C GLU A 45 -5.47 9.69 -7.38
N THR A 46 -5.30 9.53 -8.68
CA THR A 46 -4.11 8.96 -9.28
C THR A 46 -2.93 9.93 -9.16
N VAL A 47 -1.94 9.55 -8.37
CA VAL A 47 -0.72 10.34 -8.16
C VAL A 47 0.32 10.04 -9.24
N TRP A 48 0.51 8.76 -9.53
CA TRP A 48 1.57 8.31 -10.44
C TRP A 48 1.30 6.90 -10.95
N ALA A 49 1.75 6.60 -12.18
CA ALA A 49 1.77 5.23 -12.66
C ALA A 49 2.89 4.97 -13.65
N LEU A 50 3.30 3.72 -13.69
CA LEU A 50 4.30 3.17 -14.58
C LEU A 50 3.85 1.79 -15.08
N ARG A 51 4.10 1.55 -16.36
CA ARG A 51 3.91 0.25 -17.01
C ARG A 51 5.22 -0.19 -17.62
N ASP A 52 5.34 -1.50 -17.85
CA ASP A 52 6.53 -2.12 -18.41
C ASP A 52 7.75 -1.93 -17.49
N VAL A 53 7.52 -2.19 -16.20
CA VAL A 53 8.55 -2.14 -15.14
C VAL A 53 9.83 -2.93 -15.47
N PRO A 54 9.80 -4.08 -16.19
CA PRO A 54 11.02 -4.80 -16.55
C PRO A 54 11.98 -3.99 -17.44
N ASN A 55 11.44 -3.17 -18.35
CA ASN A 55 12.24 -2.31 -19.23
C ASN A 55 12.37 -0.87 -18.70
N ASN A 56 11.45 -0.45 -17.84
CA ASN A 56 11.37 0.88 -17.26
C ASN A 56 11.21 0.75 -15.75
N PRO A 57 12.28 0.54 -14.97
CA PRO A 57 12.16 0.37 -13.52
C PRO A 57 11.63 1.63 -12.84
N VAL A 58 11.13 1.49 -11.59
CA VAL A 58 10.63 2.62 -10.79
C VAL A 58 11.70 3.72 -10.71
N PRO A 59 11.45 4.93 -11.25
CA PRO A 59 12.45 5.96 -11.37
C PRO A 59 12.71 6.65 -10.03
N ASP A 60 13.91 7.21 -9.86
CA ASP A 60 14.26 7.98 -8.66
C ASP A 60 13.55 9.34 -8.56
N THR A 61 12.83 9.71 -9.62
CA THR A 61 11.98 10.91 -9.65
C THR A 61 10.62 10.69 -8.99
N LEU A 62 10.25 9.45 -8.62
CA LEU A 62 8.99 9.20 -7.92
C LEU A 62 8.92 9.98 -6.61
N ALA A 63 10.02 10.08 -5.86
CA ALA A 63 10.06 10.89 -4.64
C ALA A 63 9.77 12.37 -4.90
N VAL A 64 10.09 12.91 -6.08
CA VAL A 64 9.72 14.29 -6.43
C VAL A 64 8.20 14.39 -6.58
N VAL A 65 7.59 13.49 -7.33
CA VAL A 65 6.13 13.43 -7.51
C VAL A 65 5.40 13.31 -6.17
N LEU A 66 5.89 12.44 -5.27
CA LEU A 66 5.31 12.27 -3.94
C LEU A 66 5.43 13.52 -3.07
N ARG A 67 6.55 14.27 -3.16
CA ARG A 67 6.70 15.54 -2.46
C ARG A 67 5.74 16.60 -3.01
N ASP A 68 5.59 16.67 -4.32
CA ASP A 68 4.72 17.66 -4.96
C ASP A 68 3.25 17.44 -4.56
N VAL A 69 2.79 16.18 -4.56
CA VAL A 69 1.46 15.83 -4.05
C VAL A 69 1.33 16.15 -2.56
N SER A 70 2.35 15.83 -1.75
CA SER A 70 2.33 16.21 -0.34
C SER A 70 2.21 17.72 -0.14
N ALA A 71 2.90 18.52 -0.96
CA ALA A 71 2.88 19.98 -0.85
C ALA A 71 1.50 20.54 -1.23
N SER A 72 0.82 19.96 -2.24
CA SER A 72 -0.53 20.38 -2.65
C SER A 72 -1.63 20.02 -1.65
N ARG A 73 -1.34 19.13 -0.68
CA ARG A 73 -2.30 18.66 0.34
C ARG A 73 -2.07 19.21 1.74
N ALA A 74 -1.04 20.03 1.92
CA ALA A 74 -0.66 20.55 3.24
C ALA A 74 -1.84 21.29 3.91
N GLY A 75 -2.23 20.82 5.11
CA GLY A 75 -3.21 21.49 5.97
C GLY A 75 -4.64 20.94 5.97
N THR A 76 -4.97 19.98 5.09
CA THR A 76 -6.28 19.30 5.12
C THR A 76 -6.13 17.95 5.81
N LEU A 77 -6.75 17.76 6.97
CA LEU A 77 -6.84 16.44 7.58
C LEU A 77 -7.80 15.55 6.77
N PRO A 78 -7.47 14.27 6.57
CA PRO A 78 -8.39 13.35 5.91
C PRO A 78 -9.69 13.21 6.71
N THR A 79 -10.83 13.10 6.02
CA THR A 79 -12.16 12.99 6.64
C THR A 79 -12.94 11.76 6.23
N THR A 80 -12.40 10.97 5.29
CA THR A 80 -13.05 9.80 4.68
C THR A 80 -12.41 8.50 5.16
N CYS A 81 -13.08 7.37 4.93
CA CYS A 81 -12.51 6.06 5.21
C CYS A 81 -11.48 5.66 4.13
N PRO A 82 -10.33 5.06 4.52
CA PRO A 82 -9.38 4.49 3.56
C PRO A 82 -10.01 3.48 2.61
N THR A 83 -11.02 2.71 3.07
CA THR A 83 -11.73 1.71 2.27
C THR A 83 -12.56 2.32 1.15
N ASP A 84 -13.15 3.50 1.34
CA ASP A 84 -14.12 4.06 0.39
C ASP A 84 -13.46 4.42 -0.93
N ALA A 85 -12.37 5.19 -0.84
CA ALA A 85 -11.62 5.55 -2.02
C ALA A 85 -10.96 4.31 -2.68
N LEU A 86 -10.59 3.28 -1.90
CA LEU A 86 -10.11 2.01 -2.48
C LEU A 86 -11.20 1.27 -3.27
N LEU A 87 -12.44 1.25 -2.76
CA LEU A 87 -13.57 0.62 -3.47
C LEU A 87 -13.86 1.33 -4.78
N ASN A 88 -13.89 2.67 -4.75
CA ASN A 88 -14.21 3.47 -5.92
C ASN A 88 -13.10 3.39 -6.98
N GLU A 89 -11.83 3.50 -6.58
CA GLU A 89 -10.69 3.31 -7.50
C GLU A 89 -10.64 1.88 -8.05
N GLY A 90 -10.91 0.89 -7.19
CA GLY A 90 -11.05 -0.52 -7.55
C GLY A 90 -12.01 -0.73 -8.71
N ALA A 91 -13.19 -0.13 -8.62
CA ALA A 91 -14.23 -0.26 -9.64
C ALA A 91 -13.83 0.35 -11.00
N ALA A 92 -12.81 1.22 -11.00
CA ALA A 92 -12.31 1.91 -12.18
C ALA A 92 -10.92 1.43 -12.66
N LEU A 93 -10.32 0.39 -12.07
CA LEU A 93 -8.93 -0.02 -12.39
C LEU A 93 -8.71 -0.31 -13.88
N TRP A 94 -9.64 -0.97 -14.56
CA TRP A 94 -9.52 -1.25 -16.00
C TRP A 94 -9.48 0.02 -16.86
N ALA A 95 -10.10 1.11 -16.39
CA ALA A 95 -10.18 2.40 -17.07
C ALA A 95 -9.17 3.43 -16.53
N TRP A 96 -8.33 3.04 -15.57
CA TRP A 96 -7.39 3.93 -14.91
C TRP A 96 -6.36 4.48 -15.90
N THR A 97 -6.17 5.80 -15.88
CA THR A 97 -5.18 6.48 -16.72
C THR A 97 -4.35 7.46 -15.91
N TYR A 98 -3.05 7.52 -16.18
CA TYR A 98 -2.15 8.54 -15.65
C TYR A 98 -1.58 9.38 -16.79
N ALA A 99 -1.55 10.71 -16.59
CA ALA A 99 -1.16 11.70 -17.58
C ALA A 99 -1.84 11.51 -18.97
N GLY A 100 -3.07 10.98 -18.97
CA GLY A 100 -3.85 10.68 -20.19
C GLY A 100 -3.27 9.60 -21.11
N ARG A 101 -2.18 8.91 -20.72
CA ARG A 101 -1.42 8.01 -21.61
C ARG A 101 -1.11 6.66 -20.98
N VAL A 102 -0.76 6.62 -19.70
CA VAL A 102 -0.34 5.38 -19.04
C VAL A 102 -1.56 4.64 -18.50
N ARG A 103 -1.77 3.39 -18.95
CA ARG A 103 -2.82 2.49 -18.45
C ARG A 103 -2.20 1.35 -17.64
N PRO A 104 -1.95 1.52 -16.34
CA PRO A 104 -1.17 0.56 -15.54
C PRO A 104 -1.84 -0.82 -15.42
N PHE A 105 -3.15 -0.91 -15.64
CA PHE A 105 -3.91 -2.15 -15.51
C PHE A 105 -4.53 -2.64 -16.82
N THR A 106 -4.04 -2.18 -17.98
CA THR A 106 -4.46 -2.66 -19.30
C THR A 106 -3.27 -3.05 -20.19
N PRO A 107 -3.12 -4.34 -20.56
CA PRO A 107 -3.91 -5.49 -20.10
C PRO A 107 -3.80 -5.72 -18.59
N GLY A 108 -4.83 -6.36 -18.02
CA GLY A 108 -4.91 -6.65 -16.59
C GLY A 108 -3.84 -7.65 -16.13
N PRO A 109 -3.32 -7.49 -14.90
CA PRO A 109 -2.28 -8.36 -14.37
C PRO A 109 -2.81 -9.76 -14.06
N GLY A 110 -1.90 -10.74 -13.95
CA GLY A 110 -2.24 -12.09 -13.48
C GLY A 110 -2.41 -12.20 -11.95
N ALA A 111 -1.96 -11.19 -11.20
CA ALA A 111 -2.09 -11.06 -9.75
C ALA A 111 -1.97 -9.58 -9.36
N LEU A 112 -2.58 -9.18 -8.24
CA LEU A 112 -2.61 -7.79 -7.78
C LEU A 112 -2.14 -7.68 -6.32
N MET A 113 -1.05 -6.95 -6.10
CA MET A 113 -0.65 -6.53 -4.76
C MET A 113 -1.16 -5.12 -4.47
N VAL A 114 -1.88 -4.96 -3.35
CA VAL A 114 -2.37 -3.68 -2.84
C VAL A 114 -1.59 -3.34 -1.58
N ILE A 115 -0.96 -2.18 -1.57
CA ILE A 115 -0.13 -1.68 -0.49
C ILE A 115 -0.79 -0.39 0.02
N LEU A 116 -1.20 -0.39 1.28
CA LEU A 116 -1.82 0.74 1.95
C LEU A 116 -0.80 1.28 2.95
N ILE A 117 -0.42 2.55 2.80
CA ILE A 117 0.54 3.23 3.68
C ILE A 117 -0.15 4.38 4.39
N ASP A 118 -0.21 4.26 5.71
CA ASP A 118 -0.80 5.27 6.59
C ASP A 118 0.20 5.65 7.68
N ALA A 119 0.65 6.90 7.65
CA ALA A 119 1.63 7.43 8.59
C ALA A 119 0.96 8.15 9.77
N GLY A 120 -0.33 8.49 9.64
CA GLY A 120 -1.00 9.44 10.50
C GLY A 120 -2.04 8.84 11.45
N ALA A 121 -2.70 9.74 12.16
CA ALA A 121 -3.90 9.43 12.93
C ALA A 121 -5.09 9.31 11.97
N ARG A 122 -5.90 8.28 12.14
CA ARG A 122 -7.02 8.00 11.24
C ARG A 122 -8.27 8.79 11.65
N PRO A 123 -9.08 9.24 10.69
CA PRO A 123 -10.31 9.96 10.98
C PRO A 123 -11.41 9.06 11.55
N HIS A 124 -11.42 7.77 11.18
CA HIS A 124 -12.50 6.83 11.50
C HIS A 124 -11.94 5.46 11.92
N PRO A 125 -12.59 4.75 12.86
CA PRO A 125 -12.34 3.34 13.11
C PRO A 125 -12.92 2.46 12.00
N LEU A 126 -12.50 1.19 11.92
CA LEU A 126 -12.99 0.27 10.88
C LEU A 126 -14.52 0.11 10.88
N SER A 127 -15.14 0.18 12.06
CA SER A 127 -16.59 0.01 12.25
C SER A 127 -17.42 1.02 11.48
N ASP A 128 -16.84 2.17 11.17
CA ASP A 128 -17.54 3.29 10.53
C ASP A 128 -17.35 3.25 9.00
N CYS A 129 -16.62 2.25 8.51
CA CYS A 129 -16.11 2.17 7.16
C CYS A 129 -16.59 0.92 6.41
N ARG A 130 -16.63 1.00 5.08
CA ARG A 130 -17.07 -0.10 4.20
C ARG A 130 -16.01 -1.20 4.01
N ALA A 131 -15.52 -1.76 5.12
CA ALA A 131 -14.50 -2.81 5.10
C ALA A 131 -15.04 -4.17 4.65
N ASP A 132 -16.34 -4.41 4.88
CA ASP A 132 -17.00 -5.68 4.57
C ASP A 132 -17.00 -6.00 3.07
N ASP A 133 -16.98 -4.98 2.20
CA ASP A 133 -16.89 -5.17 0.75
C ASP A 133 -15.58 -5.87 0.33
N PHE A 134 -14.54 -5.85 1.19
CA PHE A 134 -13.27 -6.55 0.99
C PHE A 134 -13.15 -7.86 1.78
N SER A 135 -14.15 -8.19 2.61
CA SER A 135 -14.18 -9.42 3.41
C SER A 135 -15.42 -10.28 3.10
N ASN A 136 -16.30 -9.83 2.22
CA ASN A 136 -17.42 -10.60 1.67
C ASN A 136 -16.95 -11.62 0.61
N ALA A 137 -17.87 -12.46 0.13
CA ALA A 137 -17.64 -13.75 -0.57
C ALA A 137 -16.66 -13.75 -1.78
N ASP A 138 -16.22 -12.58 -2.25
CA ASP A 138 -15.23 -12.45 -3.29
C ASP A 138 -14.43 -11.13 -3.12
N PRO A 139 -13.39 -11.10 -2.26
CA PRO A 139 -12.67 -9.89 -1.87
C PRO A 139 -11.75 -9.34 -2.96
N VAL A 140 -11.95 -9.79 -4.20
CA VAL A 140 -11.27 -9.32 -5.41
C VAL A 140 -12.24 -8.72 -6.41
N ARG A 141 -13.57 -8.75 -6.15
CA ARG A 141 -14.58 -8.05 -6.97
C ARG A 141 -14.50 -6.55 -6.92
N TRP A 142 -13.95 -5.99 -5.84
CA TRP A 142 -13.71 -4.56 -5.77
C TRP A 142 -12.78 -4.11 -6.91
N ALA A 143 -11.80 -4.94 -7.29
CA ALA A 143 -10.83 -4.64 -8.35
C ALA A 143 -11.37 -5.06 -9.72
N ARG A 144 -12.01 -4.14 -10.43
CA ARG A 144 -12.51 -4.37 -11.80
C ARG A 144 -11.39 -4.23 -12.82
N LEU A 145 -10.92 -5.38 -13.32
CA LEU A 145 -9.93 -5.51 -14.39
C LEU A 145 -10.61 -6.08 -15.65
N ASP A 146 -9.86 -6.19 -16.75
CA ASP A 146 -10.29 -6.91 -17.97
C ASP A 146 -10.41 -8.45 -17.78
N ARG A 147 -10.17 -8.93 -16.56
CA ARG A 147 -10.29 -10.33 -16.13
C ARG A 147 -10.62 -10.42 -14.65
N ILE A 148 -11.14 -11.57 -14.24
CA ILE A 148 -11.42 -11.88 -12.84
C ILE A 148 -10.16 -12.48 -12.21
N LEU A 149 -9.69 -11.87 -11.13
CA LEU A 149 -8.68 -12.48 -10.26
C LEU A 149 -9.36 -13.43 -9.27
N ARG A 150 -8.67 -14.50 -8.87
CA ARG A 150 -9.06 -15.32 -7.71
C ARG A 150 -8.55 -14.64 -6.44
N ILE A 151 -9.19 -14.90 -5.30
CA ILE A 151 -8.78 -14.37 -3.99
C ILE A 151 -7.27 -14.52 -3.70
N ARG A 152 -6.68 -15.66 -4.03
CA ARG A 152 -5.24 -15.95 -3.83
C ARG A 152 -4.31 -15.22 -4.80
N GLN A 153 -4.84 -14.64 -5.88
CA GLN A 153 -4.11 -13.77 -6.80
C GLN A 153 -4.06 -12.33 -6.31
N THR A 154 -4.64 -12.02 -5.15
CA THR A 154 -4.56 -10.70 -4.53
C THR A 154 -3.88 -10.80 -3.17
N LEU A 155 -3.05 -9.82 -2.85
CA LEU A 155 -2.40 -9.69 -1.54
C LEU A 155 -2.51 -8.25 -1.05
N PHE A 156 -2.91 -8.07 0.21
CA PHE A 156 -2.95 -6.77 0.87
C PHE A 156 -1.78 -6.62 1.84
N LEU A 157 -1.02 -5.53 1.69
CA LEU A 157 -0.01 -5.11 2.64
C LEU A 157 -0.48 -3.82 3.31
N MET A 158 -0.71 -3.86 4.62
CA MET A 158 -1.21 -2.75 5.42
C MET A 158 -0.08 -2.21 6.30
N LEU A 159 0.63 -1.23 5.77
CA LEU A 159 1.78 -0.59 6.40
C LEU A 159 1.29 0.65 7.13
N ALA A 160 1.23 0.58 8.45
CA ALA A 160 0.66 1.66 9.23
C ALA A 160 1.31 1.79 10.60
N THR A 161 1.19 2.97 11.20
CA THR A 161 1.61 3.20 12.59
C THR A 161 0.74 2.42 13.57
N SER A 162 1.30 2.17 14.77
CA SER A 162 0.63 1.44 15.84
C SER A 162 -0.70 2.07 16.26
N GLU A 163 -1.68 1.21 16.55
CA GLU A 163 -2.98 1.58 17.09
C GLU A 163 -2.88 1.78 18.62
N ASN A 164 -3.58 2.78 19.16
CA ASN A 164 -3.69 3.09 20.59
C ASN A 164 -2.36 3.32 21.33
N GLY A 165 -1.32 3.81 20.63
CA GLY A 165 -0.01 4.09 21.20
C GLY A 165 0.21 5.55 21.62
N ASP A 166 1.19 5.77 22.49
CA ASP A 166 1.71 7.11 22.78
C ASP A 166 2.65 7.59 21.66
N LEU A 167 2.58 8.88 21.30
CA LEU A 167 3.38 9.47 20.23
C LEU A 167 4.87 9.48 20.57
N THR A 168 5.24 9.73 21.83
CA THR A 168 6.64 9.75 22.25
C THR A 168 7.23 8.35 22.19
N ALA A 169 6.49 7.35 22.68
CA ALA A 169 6.87 5.95 22.60
C ALA A 169 6.98 5.45 21.14
N LEU A 170 6.06 5.87 20.26
CA LEU A 170 6.15 5.59 18.82
C LEU A 170 7.45 6.15 18.25
N ARG A 171 7.71 7.45 18.45
CA ARG A 171 8.91 8.11 17.91
C ARG A 171 10.21 7.48 18.42
N GLN A 172 10.29 7.18 19.72
CA GLN A 172 11.44 6.51 20.32
C GLN A 172 11.67 5.12 19.72
N ARG A 173 10.60 4.32 19.56
CA ARG A 173 10.67 3.01 18.93
C ARG A 173 11.17 3.10 17.49
N CYS A 174 10.59 3.97 16.68
CA CYS A 174 10.97 4.10 15.27
C CYS A 174 12.41 4.61 15.11
N ALA A 175 12.84 5.57 15.94
CA ALA A 175 14.22 6.06 15.95
C ALA A 175 15.25 4.98 16.34
N ALA A 176 14.84 3.97 17.12
CA ALA A 176 15.68 2.85 17.52
C ALA A 176 15.83 1.77 16.43
N ILE A 177 15.00 1.79 15.38
CA ILE A 177 15.08 0.82 14.28
C ILE A 177 16.30 1.15 13.41
N PRO A 178 17.22 0.18 13.19
CA PRO A 178 18.36 0.40 12.32
C PRO A 178 17.96 0.87 10.92
N GLY A 179 18.64 1.93 10.44
CA GLY A 179 18.40 2.48 9.10
C GLY A 179 17.08 3.23 8.92
N PHE A 180 16.30 3.43 9.98
CA PHE A 180 15.07 4.20 9.91
C PHE A 180 15.36 5.67 9.54
N PRO A 181 14.61 6.27 8.59
CA PRO A 181 14.80 7.66 8.18
C PRO A 181 14.29 8.63 9.25
N LEU A 182 15.17 9.25 10.04
CA LEU A 182 14.75 10.11 11.17
C LEU A 182 13.83 11.28 10.78
N ALA A 183 13.95 11.84 9.56
CA ALA A 183 13.05 12.88 9.07
C ALA A 183 11.58 12.40 8.96
N ALA A 184 11.36 11.09 8.85
CA ALA A 184 10.01 10.52 8.85
C ALA A 184 9.29 10.69 10.19
N LEU A 185 10.01 10.84 11.32
CA LEU A 185 9.41 10.97 12.66
C LEU A 185 8.44 12.16 12.78
N ASP A 186 8.65 13.19 11.96
CA ASP A 186 7.84 14.42 11.98
C ASP A 186 6.41 14.18 11.49
N VAL A 187 6.21 13.14 10.68
CA VAL A 187 4.91 12.84 10.06
C VAL A 187 4.26 11.57 10.61
N LEU A 188 4.94 10.87 11.53
CA LEU A 188 4.35 9.70 12.19
C LEU A 188 3.44 10.13 13.33
N ALA A 189 2.23 9.59 13.36
CA ALA A 189 1.33 9.67 14.49
C ALA A 189 0.69 8.30 14.79
N PRO A 190 0.52 7.93 16.07
CA PRO A 190 -0.32 6.80 16.42
C PRO A 190 -1.78 7.14 16.12
N SER A 191 -2.61 6.11 15.95
CA SER A 191 -4.05 6.28 15.77
C SER A 191 -4.79 5.63 16.94
N SER A 192 -5.68 6.37 17.62
CA SER A 192 -6.62 5.80 18.58
C SER A 192 -7.78 5.05 17.91
N MET A 193 -7.89 5.16 16.58
CA MET A 193 -8.90 4.48 15.79
C MET A 193 -8.34 3.14 15.31
N GLY A 194 -8.91 2.05 15.82
CA GLY A 194 -8.59 0.69 15.38
C GLY A 194 -9.09 0.46 13.96
N PHE A 195 -8.18 0.19 13.01
CA PHE A 195 -8.50 0.13 11.59
C PHE A 195 -7.79 -1.01 10.87
N PHE A 196 -6.47 -0.96 10.73
CA PHE A 196 -5.74 -1.91 9.89
C PHE A 196 -5.54 -3.25 10.60
N ASP A 197 -5.37 -3.26 11.91
CA ASP A 197 -5.29 -4.51 12.68
C ASP A 197 -6.61 -5.30 12.58
N PRO A 198 -7.79 -4.72 12.90
CA PRO A 198 -9.06 -5.43 12.73
C PRO A 198 -9.37 -5.75 11.26
N TRP A 199 -8.95 -4.92 10.30
CA TRP A 199 -9.22 -5.19 8.89
C TRP A 199 -8.39 -6.36 8.35
N ALA A 200 -7.10 -6.40 8.69
CA ALA A 200 -6.25 -7.54 8.37
C ALA A 200 -6.81 -8.82 9.01
N ALA A 201 -7.30 -8.76 10.26
CA ALA A 201 -7.94 -9.89 10.91
C ALA A 201 -9.21 -10.37 10.17
N GLN A 202 -10.08 -9.44 9.75
CA GLN A 202 -11.28 -9.77 8.96
C GLN A 202 -10.93 -10.44 7.61
N MET A 203 -9.94 -9.89 6.87
CA MET A 203 -9.48 -10.49 5.61
C MET A 203 -8.88 -11.89 5.84
N ASN A 204 -8.07 -12.04 6.89
CA ASN A 204 -7.40 -13.31 7.20
C ASN A 204 -8.35 -14.38 7.74
N ALA A 205 -9.45 -13.99 8.39
CA ALA A 205 -10.52 -14.92 8.78
C ALA A 205 -11.22 -15.55 7.57
N ARG A 206 -11.26 -14.84 6.43
CA ARG A 206 -11.79 -15.38 5.16
C ARG A 206 -10.77 -16.24 4.44
N LYS A 207 -9.54 -15.76 4.38
CA LYS A 207 -8.44 -16.48 3.75
C LYS A 207 -7.16 -16.22 4.52
N PRO A 208 -6.56 -17.24 5.15
CA PRO A 208 -5.26 -17.09 5.79
C PRO A 208 -4.24 -16.49 4.82
N ASP A 209 -3.48 -15.52 5.32
CA ASP A 209 -2.43 -14.77 4.60
C ASP A 209 -2.91 -13.88 3.44
N LEU A 210 -4.19 -13.50 3.42
CA LEU A 210 -4.70 -12.53 2.43
C LEU A 210 -4.21 -11.10 2.71
N ALA A 211 -4.03 -10.76 3.98
CA ALA A 211 -3.56 -9.45 4.42
C ALA A 211 -2.39 -9.58 5.41
N SER A 212 -1.37 -8.73 5.24
CA SER A 212 -0.26 -8.59 6.18
C SER A 212 -0.26 -7.19 6.78
N ARG A 213 -0.51 -7.11 8.09
CA ARG A 213 -0.33 -5.89 8.87
C ARG A 213 1.15 -5.75 9.27
N ILE A 214 1.78 -4.64 8.88
CA ILE A 214 3.21 -4.39 9.07
C ILE A 214 3.40 -3.03 9.73
N ASP A 215 4.08 -2.95 10.88
CA ASP A 215 4.41 -1.66 11.50
C ASP A 215 5.22 -0.81 10.50
N LEU A 216 4.77 0.42 10.25
CA LEU A 216 5.37 1.28 9.25
C LEU A 216 6.85 1.57 9.57
N CYS A 217 7.24 1.60 10.83
CA CYS A 217 8.62 1.85 11.20
C CYS A 217 9.53 0.68 10.85
N ASP A 218 9.06 -0.55 11.04
CA ASP A 218 9.77 -1.75 10.58
C ASP A 218 9.89 -1.78 9.05
N ALA A 219 8.82 -1.37 8.34
CA ALA A 219 8.80 -1.32 6.88
C ALA A 219 9.78 -0.28 6.29
N LEU A 220 10.10 0.78 7.02
CA LEU A 220 11.04 1.83 6.61
C LEU A 220 12.47 1.60 7.12
N GLY A 221 12.69 0.63 8.01
CA GLY A 221 14.01 0.26 8.53
C GLY A 221 14.84 -0.54 7.53
N SER A 222 16.15 -0.66 7.78
CA SER A 222 17.05 -1.45 6.92
C SER A 222 16.78 -2.95 6.97
N GLY A 223 16.12 -3.44 8.04
CA GLY A 223 15.70 -4.84 8.19
C GLY A 223 14.55 -5.26 7.26
N ALA A 224 13.83 -4.30 6.64
CA ALA A 224 12.65 -4.56 5.82
C ALA A 224 12.93 -5.46 4.60
N SER A 225 14.17 -5.48 4.09
CA SER A 225 14.51 -6.30 2.93
C SER A 225 14.25 -7.80 3.13
N ALA A 226 14.50 -8.33 4.34
CA ALA A 226 14.22 -9.73 4.63
C ALA A 226 12.70 -10.00 4.67
N LEU A 227 11.94 -9.09 5.29
CA LEU A 227 10.49 -9.12 5.34
C LEU A 227 9.87 -9.18 3.92
N TRP A 228 10.34 -8.31 3.01
CA TRP A 228 9.86 -8.30 1.63
C TRP A 228 10.20 -9.57 0.88
N GLY A 229 11.39 -10.14 1.11
CA GLY A 229 11.78 -11.44 0.56
C GLY A 229 10.86 -12.57 1.01
N ASP A 230 10.53 -12.64 2.30
CA ASP A 230 9.65 -13.67 2.86
C ASP A 230 8.20 -13.53 2.38
N ILE A 231 7.69 -12.30 2.28
CA ILE A 231 6.36 -12.03 1.71
C ILE A 231 6.32 -12.46 0.23
N ALA A 232 7.31 -12.03 -0.55
CA ALA A 232 7.39 -12.37 -1.97
C ALA A 232 7.46 -13.89 -2.18
N LYS A 233 8.27 -14.59 -1.38
CA LYS A 233 8.45 -16.04 -1.46
C LYS A 233 7.15 -16.78 -1.15
N ARG A 234 6.49 -16.43 -0.04
CA ARG A 234 5.22 -17.06 0.36
C ARG A 234 4.13 -16.82 -0.68
N TRP A 235 4.02 -15.60 -1.20
CA TRP A 235 3.01 -15.30 -2.20
C TRP A 235 3.29 -15.99 -3.53
N TYR A 236 4.55 -16.04 -3.97
CA TYR A 236 4.96 -16.84 -5.13
C TYR A 236 4.54 -18.31 -4.99
N GLN A 237 4.81 -18.94 -3.85
CA GLN A 237 4.39 -20.33 -3.58
C GLN A 237 2.88 -20.50 -3.67
N VAL A 238 2.09 -19.53 -3.16
CA VAL A 238 0.63 -19.54 -3.29
C VAL A 238 0.21 -19.45 -4.77
N LEU A 239 0.84 -18.58 -5.55
CA LEU A 239 0.52 -18.38 -6.97
C LEU A 239 0.86 -19.62 -7.82
N GLU A 240 1.94 -20.33 -7.52
CA GLU A 240 2.30 -21.58 -8.21
C GLU A 240 1.21 -22.65 -8.05
N THR A 241 0.49 -22.70 -6.92
CA THR A 241 -0.62 -23.66 -6.73
C THR A 241 -1.86 -23.38 -7.60
N LEU A 242 -1.88 -22.24 -8.31
CA LEU A 242 -3.01 -21.81 -9.14
C LEU A 242 -2.74 -21.94 -10.64
N ARG A 243 -1.51 -22.29 -11.03
CA ARG A 243 -1.11 -22.57 -12.41
C ARG A 243 -1.64 -23.94 -12.84
#